data_AF-A0A9Q3J4T3-F1
#
_entry.id   AF-A0A9Q3J4T3-F1
#
_cell.length_a   1.000
_cell.length_b   1.000
_cell.length_c   1.000
_cell.angle_alpha   90.00
_cell.angle_beta   90.00
_cell.angle_gamma   90.00
#
_symmetry.space_group_name_H-M   'P 1'
#
loop_
_entity.id
_entity.type
_entity.pdbx_description
1 polymer ?
#
loop_
_entity_poly.entity_id
_entity_poly.type
_entity_poly.pdbx_seq_one_letter_code
_entity_poly.pdbx_strand_id
1 'polypeptide(L)'
;MPKKISVIYSVKDTYKEEFVANKLVEAQVNPSLSPKMRHDLIDVLYTYNNAFASDNKPLGTIKGHEVDITLNIDRPYPPVIIRPAFPASPRAREALEKHMQELIKLGVLRKVGHNEEVEATTPVIIAWNNDK
;
A
#
# COMPACT_ATOMS: atom_id res chain seq x y z
N MET A 1 57.13 -7.60 2.19
CA MET A 1 56.17 -8.61 2.67
C MET A 1 54.79 -8.29 2.10
N PRO A 2 54.22 -9.09 1.19
CA PRO A 2 52.90 -8.81 0.64
C PRO A 2 51.81 -9.17 1.68
N LYS A 3 50.97 -8.19 2.01
CA LYS A 3 49.78 -8.38 2.85
C LYS A 3 48.81 -9.30 2.11
N LYS A 4 48.48 -10.45 2.73
CA LYS A 4 47.40 -11.33 2.29
C LYS A 4 46.09 -10.56 2.33
N ILE A 5 45.46 -10.41 1.16
CA ILE A 5 44.07 -9.97 1.07
C ILE A 5 43.24 -11.16 1.53
N SER A 6 42.74 -11.10 2.76
CA SER A 6 41.76 -12.07 3.26
C SER A 6 40.47 -11.87 2.49
N VAL A 7 40.14 -12.82 1.63
CA VAL A 7 38.82 -13.00 1.05
C VAL A 7 37.85 -13.18 2.22
N ILE A 8 37.07 -12.14 2.52
CA ILE A 8 35.98 -12.25 3.49
C ILE A 8 34.90 -13.07 2.79
N TYR A 9 34.74 -14.30 3.27
CA TYR A 9 33.67 -15.18 2.84
C TYR A 9 32.34 -14.45 2.99
N SER A 10 31.64 -14.30 1.86
CA SER A 10 30.27 -13.80 1.77
C SER A 10 29.40 -14.65 2.68
N VAL A 11 29.02 -14.09 3.83
CA VAL A 11 27.95 -14.64 4.65
C VAL A 11 26.72 -14.59 3.76
N LYS A 12 26.25 -15.75 3.32
CA LYS A 12 24.99 -15.85 2.56
C LYS A 12 23.90 -15.26 3.43
N ASP A 13 23.50 -14.05 3.09
CA ASP A 13 22.40 -13.38 3.77
C ASP A 13 21.11 -14.01 3.26
N THR A 14 20.64 -15.05 3.97
CA THR A 14 19.47 -15.84 3.61
C THR A 14 18.25 -14.95 3.39
N TYR A 15 18.16 -13.82 4.10
CA TYR A 15 17.09 -12.83 3.95
C TYR A 15 17.18 -12.04 2.64
N LYS A 16 18.39 -11.75 2.14
CA LYS A 16 18.59 -11.07 0.85
C LYS A 16 18.24 -12.00 -0.31
N GLU A 17 18.56 -13.30 -0.20
CA GLU A 17 18.16 -14.30 -1.18
C GLU A 17 16.63 -14.45 -1.24
N GLU A 18 15.98 -14.49 -0.07
CA GLU A 18 14.51 -14.50 0.02
C GLU A 18 13.87 -13.23 -0.55
N PHE A 19 14.46 -12.05 -0.29
CA PHE A 19 14.01 -10.78 -0.87
C PHE A 19 14.06 -10.81 -2.40
N VAL A 20 15.15 -11.30 -2.99
CA VAL A 20 15.24 -11.45 -4.46
C VAL A 20 14.20 -12.44 -4.98
N ALA A 21 14.04 -13.58 -4.30
CA ALA A 21 13.15 -14.65 -4.72
C ALA A 21 11.66 -14.35 -4.56
N ASN A 22 11.27 -13.44 -3.66
CA ASN A 22 9.86 -13.14 -3.37
C ASN A 22 9.44 -11.73 -3.81
N LYS A 23 10.33 -10.73 -3.71
CA LYS A 23 9.99 -9.31 -3.97
C LYS A 23 10.46 -8.80 -5.32
N LEU A 24 11.49 -9.41 -5.92
CA LEU A 24 12.04 -8.98 -7.22
C LEU A 24 11.69 -9.91 -8.38
N VAL A 25 10.78 -10.88 -8.19
CA VAL A 25 10.37 -11.83 -9.24
C VAL A 25 9.76 -11.12 -10.45
N GLU A 26 8.88 -10.16 -10.19
CA GLU A 26 8.19 -9.36 -11.20
C GLU A 26 8.98 -8.09 -11.59
N ALA A 27 10.14 -7.87 -10.96
CA ALA A 27 10.94 -6.67 -11.21
C ALA A 27 11.59 -6.74 -12.58
N GLN A 28 11.28 -5.76 -13.43
CA GLN A 28 11.93 -5.60 -14.72
C GLN A 28 13.24 -4.83 -14.54
N VAL A 29 14.34 -5.57 -14.44
CA VAL A 29 15.69 -5.02 -14.37
C VAL A 29 16.31 -5.02 -15.77
N ASN A 30 16.99 -3.93 -16.12
CA ASN A 30 17.66 -3.79 -17.41
C ASN A 30 18.62 -4.98 -17.67
N PRO A 31 18.43 -5.76 -18.76
CA PRO A 31 19.25 -6.94 -19.03
C PRO A 31 20.70 -6.60 -19.40
N SER A 32 21.00 -5.37 -19.82
CA SER A 32 22.35 -4.93 -20.18
C SER A 32 23.25 -4.61 -18.98
N LEU A 33 22.75 -4.75 -17.74
CA LEU A 33 23.55 -4.52 -16.54
C LEU A 33 24.61 -5.60 -16.34
N SER A 34 25.84 -5.17 -16.03
CA SER A 34 26.89 -6.11 -15.65
C SER A 34 26.53 -6.84 -14.35
N PRO A 35 27.09 -8.06 -14.11
CA PRO A 35 26.81 -8.81 -12.89
C PRO A 35 27.10 -8.03 -11.61
N LYS A 36 28.15 -7.21 -11.62
CA LYS A 36 28.51 -6.34 -10.51
C LYS A 36 27.47 -5.25 -10.27
N MET A 37 27.06 -4.54 -11.31
CA MET A 37 26.04 -3.48 -11.20
C MET A 37 24.70 -4.03 -10.74
N ARG A 38 24.33 -5.24 -11.19
CA ARG A 38 23.12 -5.92 -10.74
C ARG A 38 23.20 -6.26 -9.25
N HIS A 39 24.37 -6.69 -8.77
CA HIS A 39 24.57 -6.93 -7.34
C HIS A 39 24.41 -5.65 -6.53
N ASP A 40 25.10 -4.59 -6.95
CA ASP A 40 25.05 -3.28 -6.29
C ASP A 40 23.61 -2.71 -6.26
N LEU A 41 22.83 -2.91 -7.33
CA LEU A 41 21.42 -2.53 -7.37
C LEU A 41 20.59 -3.30 -6.34
N ILE A 42 20.77 -4.62 -6.26
CA ILE A 42 20.06 -5.44 -5.27
C ILE A 42 20.44 -5.03 -3.85
N ASP A 43 21.70 -4.67 -3.61
CA ASP A 43 22.14 -4.14 -2.31
C ASP A 43 21.39 -2.87 -1.92
N VAL A 44 21.28 -1.91 -2.84
CA VAL A 44 20.54 -0.66 -2.60
C VAL A 44 19.06 -0.95 -2.34
N LEU A 45 18.43 -1.77 -3.17
CA LEU A 45 17.00 -2.13 -3.03
C LEU A 45 16.73 -2.86 -1.70
N TYR A 46 17.62 -3.74 -1.29
CA TYR A 46 17.51 -4.45 -0.03
C TYR A 46 17.71 -3.51 1.17
N THR A 47 18.73 -2.63 1.10
CA THR A 47 19.03 -1.65 2.16
C THR A 47 17.84 -0.71 2.40
N TYR A 48 17.20 -0.25 1.32
CA TYR A 48 16.08 0.68 1.39
C TYR A 48 14.71 0.02 1.17
N ASN A 49 14.57 -1.28 1.45
CA ASN A 49 13.33 -2.02 1.20
C ASN A 49 12.10 -1.39 1.89
N ASN A 50 12.32 -0.71 3.02
CA ASN A 50 11.28 -0.06 3.81
C ASN A 50 10.73 1.23 3.17
N ALA A 51 11.43 1.80 2.19
CA ALA A 51 11.00 2.99 1.48
C ALA A 51 9.95 2.68 0.39
N PHE A 52 9.78 1.41 0.02
CA PHE A 52 8.83 0.97 -0.98
C PHE A 52 7.50 0.53 -0.33
N ALA A 53 6.41 0.67 -1.08
CA ALA A 53 5.11 0.15 -0.65
C ALA A 53 5.16 -1.38 -0.52
N SER A 54 4.44 -1.91 0.46
CA SER A 54 4.38 -3.35 0.74
C SER A 54 3.01 -3.71 1.29
N ASP A 55 2.47 -4.87 0.90
CA ASP A 55 1.13 -5.34 1.26
C ASP A 55 0.96 -5.66 2.75
N ASN A 56 2.07 -5.67 3.49
CA ASN A 56 2.14 -6.04 4.91
C ASN A 56 2.34 -4.84 5.83
N LYS A 57 2.51 -3.63 5.28
CA LYS A 57 2.67 -2.41 6.08
C LYS A 57 1.55 -1.44 5.74
N PRO A 58 1.02 -0.72 6.74
CA PRO A 58 -0.06 0.21 6.48
C PRO A 58 0.44 1.34 5.58
N LEU A 59 -0.38 1.74 4.63
CA LEU A 59 -0.03 2.74 3.64
C LEU A 59 -0.25 4.14 4.23
N GLY A 60 0.77 5.00 4.19
CA GLY A 60 0.61 6.43 4.48
C GLY A 60 0.26 6.79 5.92
N THR A 61 0.45 5.89 6.89
CA THR A 61 0.25 6.18 8.33
C THR A 61 1.38 7.04 8.90
N ILE A 62 1.52 8.27 8.37
CA ILE A 62 2.46 9.25 8.90
C ILE A 62 1.83 9.85 10.17
N LYS A 63 2.27 9.37 11.33
CA LYS A 63 1.84 9.90 12.63
C LYS A 63 2.23 11.38 12.73
N GLY A 64 1.34 12.23 13.23
CA GLY A 64 1.57 13.66 13.41
C GLY A 64 1.17 14.54 12.21
N HIS A 65 0.59 13.95 11.17
CA HIS A 65 0.01 14.67 10.02
C HIS A 65 -1.51 14.46 9.93
N GLU A 66 -2.16 14.24 11.07
CA GLU A 66 -3.61 14.18 11.15
C GLU A 66 -4.22 15.52 10.71
N VAL A 67 -5.27 15.48 9.90
CA VAL A 67 -5.95 16.68 9.39
C VAL A 67 -7.30 16.81 10.09
N ASP A 68 -7.46 17.88 10.86
CA ASP A 68 -8.75 18.24 11.43
C ASP A 68 -9.57 19.01 10.39
N ILE A 69 -10.59 18.37 9.85
CA ILE A 69 -11.55 18.99 8.93
C ILE A 69 -12.71 19.52 9.77
N THR A 70 -12.68 20.81 10.12
CA THR A 70 -13.81 21.46 10.77
C THR A 70 -14.90 21.72 9.75
N LEU A 71 -16.08 21.12 9.96
CA LEU A 71 -17.25 21.47 9.18
C LEU A 71 -17.73 22.85 9.63
N ASN A 72 -17.89 23.79 8.69
CA ASN A 72 -18.51 25.09 8.98
C ASN A 72 -20.01 24.88 9.17
N ILE A 73 -20.37 24.36 10.34
CA ILE A 73 -21.73 24.05 10.73
C ILE A 73 -22.34 25.00 11.82
N ASP A 74 -22.46 26.32 11.55
CA ASP A 74 -23.43 27.30 12.14
C ASP A 74 -24.96 27.23 11.74
N ARG A 75 -25.85 26.92 12.70
CA ARG A 75 -27.30 26.73 12.44
C ARG A 75 -27.93 27.90 11.65
N PRO A 76 -28.99 27.67 10.84
CA PRO A 76 -29.74 26.41 10.65
C PRO A 76 -29.21 25.60 9.45
N TYR A 77 -28.79 24.37 9.73
CA TYR A 77 -28.17 23.47 8.76
C TYR A 77 -29.08 23.05 7.60
N PRO A 78 -28.56 22.86 6.37
CA PRO A 78 -29.16 21.94 5.42
C PRO A 78 -29.12 20.51 6.00
N PRO A 79 -30.15 19.68 5.72
CA PRO A 79 -30.31 18.36 6.34
C PRO A 79 -29.11 17.44 6.10
N VAL A 80 -28.79 16.61 7.10
CA VAL A 80 -27.77 15.55 7.03
C VAL A 80 -28.01 14.74 5.75
N ILE A 81 -27.02 14.76 4.85
CA ILE A 81 -27.11 14.03 3.58
C ILE A 81 -26.90 12.55 3.88
N ILE A 82 -27.99 11.84 4.15
CA ILE A 82 -28.02 10.38 4.18
C ILE A 82 -28.58 9.94 2.84
N ARG A 83 -27.72 9.44 1.96
CA ARG A 83 -28.18 8.84 0.69
C ARG A 83 -28.08 7.33 0.77
N PRO A 84 -29.10 6.58 0.33
CA PRO A 84 -28.98 5.14 0.22
C PRO A 84 -27.87 4.79 -0.77
N ALA A 85 -27.18 3.68 -0.53
CA ALA A 85 -26.18 3.18 -1.47
C ALA A 85 -26.84 2.91 -2.83
N PHE A 86 -26.15 3.26 -3.91
CA PHE A 86 -26.60 2.89 -5.25
C PHE A 86 -26.63 1.36 -5.41
N PRO A 87 -27.61 0.80 -6.12
CA PRO A 87 -27.66 -0.63 -6.36
C PRO A 87 -26.43 -1.06 -7.18
N ALA A 88 -25.70 -2.05 -6.66
CA ALA A 88 -24.57 -2.66 -7.35
C ALA A 88 -24.96 -4.06 -7.84
N SER A 89 -24.48 -4.45 -9.02
CA SER A 89 -24.65 -5.83 -9.50
C SER A 89 -23.88 -6.82 -8.61
N PRO A 90 -24.26 -8.11 -8.53
CA PRO A 90 -23.55 -9.10 -7.73
C PRO A 90 -22.05 -9.15 -8.03
N ARG A 91 -21.69 -9.17 -9.32
CA ARG A 91 -20.30 -9.14 -9.79
C ARG A 91 -19.55 -7.88 -9.34
N ALA A 92 -20.20 -6.71 -9.41
CA ALA A 92 -19.58 -5.46 -8.98
C ALA A 92 -19.38 -5.44 -7.46
N ARG A 93 -20.31 -6.02 -6.70
CA ARG A 93 -20.21 -6.13 -5.25
C ARG A 93 -19.06 -7.05 -4.81
N GLU A 94 -18.85 -8.17 -5.50
CA GLU A 94 -17.72 -9.07 -5.25
C GLU A 94 -16.36 -8.38 -5.51
N ALA A 95 -16.25 -7.64 -6.62
CA ALA A 95 -15.04 -6.89 -6.94
C ALA A 95 -14.78 -5.77 -5.91
N LEU A 96 -15.82 -5.03 -5.52
CA LEU A 96 -15.74 -4.02 -4.47
C LEU A 96 -15.29 -4.61 -3.13
N GLU A 97 -15.85 -5.75 -2.74
CA GLU A 97 -15.49 -6.42 -1.48
C GLU A 97 -14.00 -6.73 -1.43
N LYS A 98 -13.43 -7.26 -2.52
CA LYS A 98 -11.99 -7.52 -2.62
C LYS A 98 -11.16 -6.26 -2.34
N HIS A 99 -11.49 -5.15 -2.99
CA HIS A 99 -10.77 -3.89 -2.80
C HIS A 99 -11.00 -3.27 -1.42
N MET A 100 -12.20 -3.37 -0.85
CA MET A 100 -12.47 -2.92 0.51
C MET A 100 -11.62 -3.69 1.53
N GLN A 101 -11.52 -5.02 1.39
CA GLN A 101 -10.68 -5.84 2.26
C GLN A 101 -9.19 -5.49 2.15
N GLU A 102 -8.69 -5.22 0.94
CA GLU A 102 -7.32 -4.74 0.72
C GLU A 102 -7.07 -3.42 1.44
N LEU A 103 -7.97 -2.43 1.30
CA LEU A 103 -7.83 -1.12 1.95
C LEU A 103 -7.96 -1.20 3.47
N ILE A 104 -8.77 -2.13 4.00
CA ILE A 104 -8.83 -2.40 5.44
C ILE A 104 -7.51 -2.99 5.93
N LYS A 105 -6.95 -3.97 5.21
CA LYS A 105 -5.65 -4.58 5.54
C LYS A 105 -4.51 -3.55 5.54
N LEU A 106 -4.54 -2.61 4.59
CA LEU A 106 -3.57 -1.51 4.49
C LEU A 106 -3.80 -0.39 5.51
N GLY A 107 -4.83 -0.48 6.36
CA GLY A 107 -5.13 0.53 7.38
C GLY A 107 -5.69 1.85 6.82
N VAL A 108 -6.12 1.86 5.57
CA VAL A 108 -6.71 3.04 4.90
C VAL A 108 -8.19 3.18 5.27
N LEU A 109 -8.91 2.06 5.31
CA LEU A 109 -10.30 2.00 5.77
C LEU A 109 -10.38 1.29 7.12
N ARG A 110 -11.35 1.67 7.95
CA ARG A 110 -11.72 0.91 9.15
C ARG A 110 -13.22 0.68 9.21
N LYS A 111 -13.60 -0.40 9.87
CA LYS A 111 -14.99 -0.64 10.21
C LYS A 111 -15.39 0.27 11.39
N VAL A 112 -16.47 1.00 11.20
CA VAL A 112 -17.11 1.80 12.26
C VAL A 112 -17.84 0.85 13.23
N GLY A 113 -17.71 1.08 14.53
CA GLY A 113 -18.35 0.26 15.56
C GLY A 113 -19.85 0.54 15.68
N HIS A 114 -20.62 -0.40 16.22
CA HIS A 114 -22.08 -0.23 16.41
C HIS A 114 -22.46 0.96 17.31
N ASN A 115 -21.56 1.37 18.21
CA ASN A 115 -21.78 2.46 19.17
C ASN A 115 -21.14 3.78 18.73
N GLU A 116 -20.58 3.83 17.52
CA GLU A 116 -19.88 5.01 17.03
C GLU A 116 -20.82 5.86 16.17
N GLU A 117 -20.89 7.15 16.47
CA GLU A 117 -21.74 8.09 15.75
C GLU A 117 -21.13 8.42 14.40
N VAL A 118 -21.92 8.31 13.33
CA VAL A 118 -21.52 8.64 11.96
C VAL A 118 -22.20 9.93 11.56
N GLU A 119 -21.42 10.99 11.43
CA GLU A 119 -21.94 12.32 11.11
C GLU A 119 -22.49 12.43 9.68
N ALA A 120 -21.95 11.65 8.73
CA ALA A 120 -22.36 11.66 7.33
C ALA A 120 -22.19 10.30 6.65
N THR A 121 -23.09 9.98 5.71
CA THR A 121 -22.97 8.79 4.86
C THR A 121 -23.13 9.16 3.39
N THR A 122 -22.13 8.80 2.58
CA THR A 122 -22.13 9.05 1.14
C THR A 122 -22.18 7.75 0.37
N PRO A 123 -22.95 7.67 -0.73
CA PRO A 123 -23.04 6.46 -1.52
C PRO A 123 -21.76 6.27 -2.32
N VAL A 124 -21.32 5.03 -2.46
CA VAL A 124 -20.19 4.66 -3.32
C VAL A 124 -20.65 4.63 -4.77
N ILE A 125 -19.89 5.28 -5.65
CA ILE A 125 -20.13 5.26 -7.10
C ILE A 125 -19.14 4.28 -7.73
N ILE A 126 -19.65 3.38 -8.56
CA ILE A 126 -18.85 2.40 -9.28
C ILE A 126 -18.54 2.95 -10.66
N ALA A 127 -17.27 3.27 -10.90
CA ALA A 127 -16.79 3.63 -12.23
C ALA A 127 -16.01 2.44 -12.81
N TRP A 128 -16.39 2.00 -14.00
CA TRP A 128 -15.65 1.01 -14.75
C TRP A 128 -15.05 1.71 -15.97
N ASN A 129 -13.72 1.76 -16.06
CA ASN A 129 -13.07 2.14 -17.31
C ASN A 129 -13.04 0.89 -18.19
N ASN A 130 -13.90 0.87 -19.21
CA ASN A 130 -13.65 0.00 -20.34
C ASN A 130 -12.54 0.70 -21.14
N ASP A 131 -11.33 0.16 -21.10
CA ASP A 131 -10.27 0.56 -22.03
C ASP A 131 -10.84 0.41 -23.46
N LYS A 132 -11.19 1.55 -24.05
CA LYS A 132 -11.44 1.71 -25.49
C LYS A 132 -10.22 2.37 -26.10
#